data_AF-A0A831UUM2-F1
#
_entry.id   AF-A0A831UUM2-F1
#
_cell.length_a   1.000
_cell.length_b   1.000
_cell.length_c   1.000
_cell.angle_alpha   90.00
_cell.angle_beta   90.00
_cell.angle_gamma   90.00
#
_symmetry.space_group_name_H-M   'P 1'
#
loop_
_entity.id
_entity.type
_entity.pdbx_description
1 polymer ?
#
loop_
_entity_poly.entity_id
_entity_poly.type
_entity_poly.pdbx_seq_one_letter_code
_entity_poly.pdbx_strand_id
1 'polypeptide(L)'
;MMMSRKINLLKVAAAVIVVVVGFFIYSYFKGPSAPEEALLTVEGGGVGQEFTAFLADLQAIKFDQSFFNDDLFRGFRDFSVPIAEQPVGRPNPFAPLPGRGKSK
;
A
#
# COMPACT_ATOMS: atom_id res chain seq x y z
N MET A 1 6.73 38.35 57.57
CA MET A 1 7.07 38.36 56.12
C MET A 1 7.14 36.94 55.50
N MET A 2 6.39 35.95 55.99
CA MET A 2 6.39 34.58 55.42
C MET A 2 5.07 34.19 54.72
N MET A 3 3.98 34.91 55.00
CA MET A 3 2.64 34.53 54.54
C MET A 3 2.42 34.84 53.04
N SER A 4 2.91 35.99 52.56
CA SER A 4 2.80 36.35 51.13
C SER A 4 3.63 35.45 50.21
N ARG A 5 4.77 34.92 50.67
CA ARG A 5 5.58 33.96 49.89
C ARG A 5 4.84 32.63 49.68
N LYS A 6 4.16 32.12 50.71
CA LYS A 6 3.35 30.90 50.62
C LYS A 6 2.12 31.07 49.71
N ILE A 7 1.47 32.23 49.74
CA ILE A 7 0.32 32.53 48.87
C ILE A 7 0.75 32.64 47.40
N ASN A 8 1.89 33.27 47.11
CA ASN A 8 2.43 33.34 45.75
C ASN A 8 2.87 31.96 45.27
N LEU A 9 3.49 31.16 46.14
CA LEU A 9 3.85 29.76 45.84
C LEU A 9 2.60 28.91 45.54
N LEU A 10 1.52 29.09 46.30
CA LEU A 10 0.25 28.40 46.08
C LEU A 10 -0.40 28.79 44.75
N LYS A 11 -0.35 30.08 44.38
CA LYS A 11 -0.84 30.57 43.08
C LYS A 11 -0.03 29.99 41.91
N VAL A 12 1.29 29.92 42.06
CA VAL A 12 2.17 29.29 41.05
C VAL A 12 1.88 27.80 40.94
N ALA A 13 1.73 27.09 42.06
CA ALA A 13 1.35 25.67 42.06
C ALA A 13 -0.01 25.43 41.40
N ALA A 14 -1.01 26.27 41.70
CA ALA A 14 -2.32 26.19 41.07
C ALA A 14 -2.25 26.45 39.55
N ALA A 15 -1.47 27.44 39.11
CA ALA A 15 -1.27 27.72 37.69
C ALA A 15 -0.59 26.55 36.96
N VAL A 16 0.43 25.93 37.57
CA VAL A 16 1.10 24.74 37.02
C VAL A 16 0.13 23.57 36.90
N ILE A 17 -0.70 23.33 37.91
CA ILE A 17 -1.70 22.26 37.88
C ILE A 17 -2.70 22.48 36.74
N VAL A 18 -3.18 23.71 36.55
CA VAL A 18 -4.10 24.04 35.44
C VAL A 18 -3.46 23.79 34.08
N VAL A 19 -2.19 24.16 33.90
CA VAL A 19 -1.45 23.91 32.65
C VAL A 19 -1.27 22.42 32.41
N VAL A 20 -0.92 21.64 33.44
CA VAL A 20 -0.73 20.19 33.34
C VAL A 20 -2.06 19.50 33.01
N VAL A 21 -3.14 19.83 33.71
CA VAL A 21 -4.47 19.28 33.42
C VAL A 21 -4.94 19.67 32.01
N GLY A 22 -4.74 20.93 31.61
CA GLY A 22 -5.03 21.39 30.26
C GLY A 22 -4.24 20.64 29.18
N PHE A 23 -2.97 20.36 29.44
CA PHE A 23 -2.12 19.55 28.55
C PHE A 23 -2.63 18.11 28.44
N PHE A 24 -3.01 17.47 29.54
CA PHE A 24 -3.56 16.12 29.51
C PHE A 24 -4.91 16.05 28.78
N ILE A 25 -5.80 17.02 28.99
CA ILE A 25 -7.08 17.10 28.25
C ILE A 25 -6.79 17.31 26.76
N TYR A 26 -5.93 18.25 26.41
CA TYR A 26 -5.56 18.50 25.02
C TYR A 26 -4.92 17.26 24.36
N SER A 27 -4.00 16.58 25.06
CA SER A 27 -3.34 15.37 24.57
C SER A 27 -4.31 14.20 24.43
N TYR A 28 -5.29 14.06 25.32
CA TYR A 28 -6.31 13.01 25.23
C TYR A 28 -7.26 13.24 24.04
N PHE A 29 -7.66 14.49 23.79
CA PHE A 29 -8.52 14.84 22.67
C PHE A 29 -7.80 14.90 21.30
N LYS A 30 -6.49 15.18 21.28
CA LYS A 30 -5.70 15.24 20.03
C LYS A 30 -5.35 13.85 19.47
N GLY A 31 -5.57 12.78 20.24
CA GLY A 31 -5.20 11.42 19.86
C GLY A 31 -3.68 11.25 19.69
N PRO A 32 -3.18 10.01 19.55
CA PRO A 32 -1.79 9.82 19.15
C PRO A 32 -1.61 10.48 17.77
N SER A 33 -0.83 11.55 17.72
CA SER A 33 -0.26 12.03 16.46
C SER A 33 0.43 10.84 15.83
N ALA A 34 -0.15 10.34 14.74
CA ALA A 34 0.48 9.33 13.90
C ALA A 34 1.92 9.79 13.64
N PRO A 35 2.90 8.86 13.60
CA PRO A 35 4.23 9.22 13.14
C PRO A 35 4.06 9.96 11.81
N GLU A 36 4.84 11.02 11.60
CA GLU A 36 5.00 11.67 10.30
C GLU A 36 5.66 10.64 9.35
N GLU A 37 4.92 9.61 8.96
CA GLU A 37 5.15 8.85 7.75
C GLU A 37 4.96 9.87 6.64
N ALA A 38 6.10 10.20 6.02
CA ALA A 38 6.29 11.06 4.87
C ALA A 38 4.98 11.43 4.16
N LEU A 39 4.65 12.70 4.29
CA LEU A 39 3.66 13.42 3.50
C LEU A 39 3.93 13.12 2.01
N LEU A 40 3.27 12.09 1.48
CA LEU A 40 3.08 11.90 0.06
C LEU A 40 2.16 13.03 -0.39
N THR A 41 2.75 14.21 -0.59
CA THR A 41 2.14 15.30 -1.36
C THR A 41 2.01 14.81 -2.78
N VAL A 42 0.96 14.03 -3.04
CA VAL A 42 0.43 13.84 -4.38
C VAL A 42 -0.29 15.14 -4.72
N GLU A 43 0.44 16.08 -5.31
CA GLU A 43 -0.15 17.09 -6.19
C GLU A 43 -0.81 16.36 -7.37
N GLY A 44 -2.02 15.85 -7.12
CA GLY A 44 -2.72 14.97 -8.04
C GLY A 44 -4.02 14.49 -7.39
N GLY A 45 -4.86 15.45 -7.00
CA GLY A 45 -6.17 15.16 -6.43
C GLY A 45 -6.95 14.19 -7.31
N GLY A 46 -7.23 13.01 -6.78
CA GLY A 46 -8.05 11.97 -7.42
C GLY A 46 -7.37 10.60 -7.46
N VAL A 47 -6.17 10.50 -8.02
CA VAL A 47 -5.58 9.20 -8.41
C VAL A 47 -5.21 8.32 -7.21
N GLY A 48 -4.64 8.90 -6.14
CA GLY A 48 -4.25 8.14 -4.96
C GLY A 48 -5.45 7.58 -4.18
N GLN A 49 -6.57 8.30 -4.18
CA GLN A 49 -7.78 7.88 -3.47
C GLN A 49 -8.52 6.78 -4.24
N GLU A 50 -8.61 6.89 -5.56
CA GLU A 50 -9.18 5.85 -6.43
C GLU A 50 -8.33 4.56 -6.38
N PHE A 51 -7.01 4.69 -6.39
CA PHE A 51 -6.09 3.55 -6.24
C PHE A 51 -6.24 2.87 -4.88
N THR A 52 -6.37 3.64 -3.80
CA THR A 52 -6.57 3.09 -2.44
C THR A 52 -7.92 2.40 -2.31
N ALA A 53 -8.99 2.95 -2.91
CA ALA A 53 -10.29 2.32 -2.95
C ALA A 53 -10.25 0.99 -3.72
N PHE A 54 -9.62 0.98 -4.90
CA PHE A 54 -9.45 -0.23 -5.71
C PHE A 54 -8.63 -1.31 -5.00
N LEU A 55 -7.58 -0.93 -4.26
CA LEU A 55 -6.81 -1.87 -3.45
C LEU A 55 -7.64 -2.46 -2.30
N ALA A 56 -8.49 -1.66 -1.65
CA ALA A 56 -9.39 -2.16 -0.62
C ALA A 56 -10.38 -3.19 -1.19
N ASP A 57 -10.91 -2.93 -2.39
CA ASP A 57 -11.78 -3.86 -3.11
C ASP A 57 -11.07 -5.18 -3.44
N LEU A 58 -9.85 -5.12 -3.96
CA LEU A 58 -9.04 -6.33 -4.23
C LEU A 58 -8.71 -7.12 -2.96
N GLN A 59 -8.41 -6.44 -1.86
CA GLN A 59 -8.12 -7.11 -0.58
C GLN A 59 -9.36 -7.78 0.03
N ALA A 60 -10.56 -7.27 -0.29
CA ALA A 60 -11.82 -7.87 0.11
C ALA A 60 -12.15 -9.16 -0.66
N ILE A 61 -11.53 -9.39 -1.82
CA ILE A 61 -11.69 -10.63 -2.58
C ILE A 61 -11.09 -11.78 -1.75
N LYS A 62 -11.96 -12.63 -1.21
CA LYS A 62 -11.58 -13.89 -0.57
C LYS A 62 -11.74 -15.01 -1.57
N PHE A 63 -10.64 -15.68 -1.89
CA PHE A 63 -10.67 -16.86 -2.73
C PHE A 63 -11.06 -18.07 -1.88
N ASP A 64 -12.22 -18.65 -2.16
CA ASP A 64 -12.62 -19.88 -1.53
C ASP A 64 -11.86 -21.06 -2.14
N GLN A 65 -10.98 -21.67 -1.35
CA GLN A 65 -10.20 -22.83 -1.77
C GLN A 65 -10.98 -24.15 -1.64
N SER A 66 -12.17 -24.13 -1.05
CA SER A 66 -13.03 -25.32 -0.90
C SER A 66 -13.39 -25.91 -2.27
N PHE A 67 -13.58 -25.06 -3.29
CA PHE A 67 -13.84 -25.48 -4.67
C PHE A 67 -12.77 -26.44 -5.22
N PHE A 68 -11.50 -26.22 -4.89
CA PHE A 68 -10.40 -27.10 -5.33
C PHE A 68 -10.37 -28.45 -4.60
N ASN A 69 -11.14 -28.60 -3.53
CA ASN A 69 -11.30 -29.86 -2.79
C ASN A 69 -12.51 -30.67 -3.26
N ASP A 70 -13.33 -30.14 -4.17
CA ASP A 70 -14.45 -30.87 -4.75
C ASP A 70 -13.95 -32.05 -5.61
N ASP A 71 -14.58 -33.21 -5.45
CA ASP A 71 -14.25 -34.42 -6.21
C ASP A 71 -14.45 -34.24 -7.73
N LEU A 72 -15.40 -33.40 -8.14
CA LEU A 72 -15.60 -33.01 -9.54
C LEU A 72 -14.41 -32.21 -10.06
N PHE A 73 -13.91 -31.26 -9.27
CA PHE A 73 -12.73 -30.46 -9.66
C PHE A 73 -11.48 -31.34 -9.76
N ARG A 74 -11.27 -32.21 -8.76
CA ARG A 74 -10.13 -33.15 -8.73
C ARG A 74 -10.21 -34.23 -9.82
N GLY A 75 -11.41 -34.51 -10.31
CA GLY A 75 -11.65 -35.44 -11.41
C GLY A 75 -11.30 -34.90 -12.79
N PHE A 76 -11.05 -33.58 -12.95
CA PHE A 76 -10.66 -33.01 -14.23
C PHE A 76 -9.30 -33.54 -14.67
N ARG A 77 -9.27 -34.07 -15.89
CA ARG A 77 -8.03 -34.44 -16.56
C ARG A 77 -7.56 -33.29 -17.42
N ASP A 78 -6.27 -33.03 -17.37
CA ASP A 78 -5.64 -32.12 -18.32
C ASP A 78 -5.64 -32.76 -19.71
N PHE A 79 -6.19 -32.04 -20.69
CA PHE A 79 -6.22 -32.42 -22.10
C PHE A 79 -5.24 -31.59 -22.94
N SER A 80 -4.31 -30.90 -22.29
CA SER A 80 -3.28 -30.13 -22.96
C SER A 80 -2.49 -31.03 -23.92
N VAL A 81 -2.37 -30.57 -25.16
CA VAL A 81 -1.54 -31.22 -26.17
C VAL A 81 -0.11 -30.72 -25.95
N PRO A 82 0.91 -31.59 -25.97
CA PRO A 82 2.30 -31.13 -25.93
C PRO A 82 2.55 -30.15 -27.08
N ILE A 83 3.08 -28.98 -26.75
CA ILE A 83 3.46 -27.98 -27.76
C ILE A 83 4.68 -28.53 -28.49
N ALA A 84 4.55 -28.79 -29.78
CA ALA A 84 5.68 -29.18 -30.61
C ALA A 84 6.71 -28.05 -30.66
N GLU A 85 7.99 -28.40 -30.55
CA GLU A 85 9.07 -27.43 -30.71
C GLU A 85 8.99 -26.80 -32.10
N GLN A 86 8.84 -25.48 -32.14
CA GLN A 86 8.89 -24.73 -33.39
C GLN A 86 10.33 -24.39 -33.72
N PRO A 87 10.74 -24.45 -35.00
CA PRO A 87 12.08 -24.04 -35.38
C PRO A 87 12.29 -22.57 -35.03
N VAL A 88 13.44 -22.26 -34.46
CA VAL A 88 13.86 -20.88 -34.22
C VAL A 88 13.90 -20.15 -35.55
N GLY A 89 13.24 -19.00 -35.64
CA GLY A 89 13.21 -18.18 -36.85
C GLY A 89 14.61 -17.72 -37.27
N ARG A 90 14.71 -17.10 -38.46
CA ARG A 90 15.98 -16.51 -38.89
C ARG A 90 16.43 -15.46 -37.86
N PRO A 91 17.72 -15.41 -37.49
CA PRO A 91 18.23 -14.39 -36.57
C PRO A 91 17.88 -12.95 -36.97
N ASN A 92 17.78 -12.70 -38.28
CA ASN A 92 17.24 -11.46 -38.82
C ASN A 92 16.13 -11.79 -39.84
N PRO A 93 14.86 -11.43 -39.54
CA PRO A 93 13.74 -11.72 -40.43
C PRO A 93 13.79 -10.94 -41.76
N PHE A 94 14.55 -9.85 -41.82
CA PHE A 94 14.67 -8.97 -42.99
C PHE A 94 15.94 -9.19 -43.83
N ALA A 95 16.85 -10.07 -43.41
CA ALA A 95 18.07 -10.31 -44.18
C ALA A 95 17.72 -10.84 -45.59
N PRO A 96 18.42 -10.42 -46.66
CA PRO A 96 18.16 -10.89 -48.01
C PRO A 96 18.12 -12.42 -48.08
N LEU A 97 17.24 -12.93 -48.93
CA LEU A 97 17.17 -14.38 -49.17
C LEU A 97 18.48 -14.82 -49.86
N PRO A 98 19.10 -15.93 -49.43
CA PRO A 98 20.31 -16.43 -50.06
C PRO A 98 20.07 -16.63 -51.55
N GLY A 99 20.94 -16.05 -52.38
CA GLY A 99 20.87 -16.12 -53.84
C GLY A 99 20.16 -14.96 -54.55
N ARG A 100 19.44 -14.06 -53.86
CA ARG A 100 18.78 -12.89 -54.50
C ARG A 100 19.60 -11.59 -54.43
N GLY A 101 20.70 -11.57 -53.68
CA GLY A 101 21.53 -10.38 -53.42
C GLY A 101 22.71 -10.15 -54.38
N LYS A 102 22.68 -10.68 -55.60
CA LYS A 102 23.65 -10.31 -56.64
C LYS A 102 22.94 -9.89 -57.93
N SER A 103 22.23 -8.76 -57.89
CA SER A 103 22.15 -7.96 -59.11
C SER A 103 23.45 -7.16 -59.20
N LYS A 104 24.20 -7.40 -60.27
CA LYS A 104 25.29 -6.51 -60.70
C LYS A 104 24.76 -5.09 -60.92
#